data_AF-A0A3C2E7K2-F1
#
_entry.id   AF-A0A3C2E7K2-F1
#
_cell.length_a   1.000
_cell.length_b   1.000
_cell.length_c   1.000
_cell.angle_alpha   90.00
_cell.angle_beta   90.00
_cell.angle_gamma   90.00
#
_symmetry.space_group_name_H-M   'P 1'
#
loop_
_entity.id
_entity.type
_entity.pdbx_description
1 polymer ?
#
loop_
_entity_poly.entity_id
_entity_poly.type
_entity_poly.pdbx_seq_one_letter_code
_entity_poly.pdbx_strand_id
1 'polypeptide(L)'
;RVFTTIGLMIGGVGAIGGVLLGIVLVLNIGVIQNFIQIITGVNPFNPEVYFLTTLPARLDWTEVTFAAGFGLFAAFLAAIPPAWRAARLDPVEALRYE
;
A
#
# COMPACT_ATOMS: atom_id res chain seq x y z
N ARG A 1 19.89 -1.14 15.69
CA ARG A 1 18.62 -1.08 16.45
C ARG A 1 17.72 0.05 15.94
N VAL A 2 18.19 1.30 15.93
CA VAL A 2 17.44 2.47 15.43
C VAL A 2 16.89 2.30 14.01
N PHE A 3 17.70 1.81 13.06
CA PHE A 3 17.26 1.58 11.68
C PHE A 3 16.10 0.58 11.54
N THR A 4 16.08 -0.49 12.35
CA THR A 4 14.99 -1.47 12.33
C THR A 4 13.70 -0.89 12.89
N THR A 5 13.79 -0.08 13.95
CA THR A 5 12.62 0.60 14.55
C THR A 5 12.03 1.64 13.61
N ILE A 6 12.87 2.44 12.94
CA ILE A 6 12.42 3.43 11.94
C ILE A 6 11.77 2.71 10.75
N GLY A 7 12.38 1.65 10.24
CA GLY A 7 11.81 0.86 9.14
C GLY A 7 10.45 0.26 9.48
N LEU A 8 10.29 -0.26 10.70
CA LEU A 8 9.01 -0.80 11.18
C LEU A 8 7.96 0.30 11.33
N MET A 9 8.31 1.47 11.86
CA MET A 9 7.38 2.59 11.99
C MET A 9 6.92 3.11 10.64
N ILE A 10 7.84 3.35 9.70
CA ILE A 10 7.51 3.82 8.34
C ILE A 10 6.64 2.77 7.63
N GLY A 11 7.01 1.49 7.71
CA GLY A 11 6.23 0.39 7.13
C GLY A 11 4.83 0.28 7.73
N GLY A 12 4.71 0.41 9.05
CA GLY A 12 3.42 0.37 9.75
C GLY A 12 2.50 1.54 9.37
N VAL A 13 3.03 2.76 9.36
CA VAL A 13 2.27 3.95 8.94
C VAL A 13 1.85 3.84 7.47
N GLY A 14 2.74 3.38 6.60
CA GLY A 14 2.43 3.14 5.18
C GLY A 14 1.35 2.08 4.98
N ALA A 15 1.40 0.97 5.74
CA ALA A 15 0.39 -0.08 5.67
C ALA A 15 -1.00 0.42 6.11
N ILE A 16 -1.08 1.16 7.22
CA ILE A 16 -2.35 1.74 7.69
C ILE A 16 -2.88 2.74 6.65
N GLY A 17 -2.03 3.63 6.16
CA GLY A 17 -2.40 4.61 5.14
C GLY A 17 -2.89 3.94 3.84
N GLY A 18 -2.19 2.91 3.38
CA GLY A 18 -2.56 2.15 2.18
C GLY A 18 -3.89 1.41 2.30
N VAL A 19 -4.14 0.77 3.45
CA VAL A 19 -5.42 0.08 3.72
C VAL A 19 -6.57 1.09 3.77
N LEU A 20 -6.41 2.20 4.48
CA LEU A 20 -7.43 3.25 4.55
C LEU A 20 -7.73 3.83 3.16
N LEU A 21 -6.68 4.14 2.40
CA LEU A 21 -6.82 4.66 1.04
C LEU A 21 -7.51 3.64 0.13
N GLY A 22 -7.15 2.36 0.20
CA GLY A 22 -7.81 1.29 -0.55
C GLY A 22 -9.29 1.13 -0.23
N ILE A 23 -9.66 1.16 1.06
CA ILE A 23 -11.06 1.12 1.49
C ILE A 23 -11.83 2.33 0.95
N VAL A 24 -11.26 3.54 1.06
CA VAL A 24 -11.88 4.76 0.53
C VAL A 24 -12.07 4.66 -0.98
N LEU A 25 -11.09 4.15 -1.74
CA LEU A 25 -11.21 3.98 -3.19
C LEU A 25 -12.32 2.99 -3.57
N VAL A 26 -12.42 1.84 -2.88
CA VAL A 26 -13.47 0.84 -3.15
C VAL A 26 -14.85 1.43 -2.87
N LEU A 27 -15.02 2.12 -1.75
CA LEU A 27 -16.30 2.77 -1.40
C LEU A 27 -16.68 3.89 -2.38
N ASN A 28 -15.70 4.51 -3.04
CA ASN A 28 -15.90 5.60 -3.98
C ASN A 28 -15.75 5.17 -5.45
N ILE A 29 -15.83 3.86 -5.76
CA ILE A 29 -15.60 3.35 -7.12
C ILE A 29 -16.53 4.00 -8.17
N GLY A 30 -17.77 4.33 -7.79
CA GLY A 30 -18.72 5.01 -8.68
C GLY A 30 -18.29 6.44 -9.04
N VAL A 31 -17.69 7.16 -8.10
CA VAL A 31 -17.16 8.52 -8.36
C VAL A 31 -15.96 8.44 -9.30
N ILE A 32 -15.08 7.46 -9.09
CA ILE A 32 -13.92 7.21 -9.96
C ILE A 32 -14.37 6.83 -11.37
N GLN A 33 -15.38 5.96 -11.50
CA GLN A 33 -15.96 5.59 -12.77
C GLN A 33 -16.51 6.81 -13.53
N ASN A 34 -17.31 7.65 -12.86
CA ASN A 34 -17.85 8.87 -13.47
C ASN A 34 -16.73 9.83 -13.90
N PHE A 35 -15.69 9.99 -13.08
CA PHE A 35 -14.54 10.82 -13.41
C PHE A 35 -13.79 10.32 -14.65
N ILE A 36 -13.56 9.01 -14.74
CA ILE A 36 -12.93 8.39 -15.93
C ILE A 36 -13.83 8.58 -17.16
N GLN A 37 -15.14 8.38 -17.02
CA GLN A 37 -16.09 8.55 -18.12
C GLN A 37 -16.09 9.99 -18.66
N ILE A 38 -16.01 11.01 -17.79
CA ILE A 38 -15.92 12.42 -18.21
C ILE A 38 -14.65 12.67 -19.03
N ILE A 39 -13.52 12.08 -18.63
CA ILE A 39 -12.21 12.31 -19.28
C ILE A 39 -12.09 11.54 -20.59
N THR A 40 -12.51 10.27 -20.61
CA THR A 40 -12.34 9.40 -21.79
C THR A 40 -13.53 9.45 -22.75
N GLY A 41 -14.70 9.93 -22.31
CA GLY A 41 -15.93 9.93 -23.10
C GLY A 41 -16.52 8.53 -23.36
N VAL A 42 -15.84 7.48 -22.90
CA VAL A 42 -16.28 6.08 -23.00
C VAL A 42 -16.85 5.68 -21.65
N ASN A 43 -17.96 4.94 -21.64
CA ASN A 43 -18.47 4.34 -20.42
C ASN A 43 -17.75 2.99 -20.21
N PRO A 44 -16.75 2.88 -19.32
CA PRO A 44 -15.93 1.68 -19.18
C PRO A 44 -16.74 0.44 -18.79
N PHE A 45 -17.92 0.64 -18.21
CA PHE A 45 -18.87 -0.42 -17.88
C PHE A 45 -20.23 -0.10 -18.51
N ASN A 46 -20.31 -0.18 -19.85
CA ASN A 46 -21.57 0.04 -20.57
C ASN A 46 -22.63 -1.02 -20.14
N PRO A 47 -23.76 -0.61 -19.54
CA PRO A 47 -24.83 -1.52 -19.10
C PRO A 47 -25.42 -2.36 -20.24
N GLU A 48 -25.33 -1.92 -21.49
CA GLU A 48 -25.83 -2.67 -22.66
C GLU A 48 -24.94 -3.86 -23.03
N VAL A 49 -23.65 -3.81 -22.69
CA VAL A 49 -22.69 -4.89 -22.97
C VAL A 49 -22.51 -5.79 -21.75
N TYR A 50 -22.49 -5.21 -20.56
CA TYR A 50 -22.22 -5.93 -19.31
C TYR A 50 -23.48 -6.25 -18.49
N PHE A 51 -24.66 -5.75 -18.85
CA PHE A 51 -25.93 -5.89 -18.11
C PHE A 51 -25.86 -5.47 -16.62
N LEU A 52 -24.83 -4.71 -16.25
CA LEU A 52 -24.59 -4.20 -14.90
C LEU A 52 -24.90 -2.70 -14.90
N THR A 53 -25.95 -2.30 -14.17
CA THR A 53 -26.33 -0.88 -14.00
C THR A 53 -25.42 -0.15 -13.03
N THR A 54 -24.77 -0.86 -12.12
CA THR A 54 -23.79 -0.35 -11.15
C THR A 54 -22.76 -1.44 -10.86
N LEU A 55 -21.48 -1.06 -10.71
CA LEU A 55 -20.47 -1.99 -10.24
C LEU A 55 -20.63 -2.15 -8.71
N PRO A 56 -21.00 -3.33 -8.19
CA PRO A 56 -21.16 -3.50 -6.76
C PRO A 56 -19.79 -3.46 -6.09
N ALA A 57 -19.49 -2.37 -5.39
CA ALA A 57 -18.32 -2.26 -4.53
C ALA A 57 -18.48 -3.19 -3.32
N ARG A 58 -18.04 -4.45 -3.46
CA ARG A 58 -18.00 -5.41 -2.35
C ARG A 58 -16.60 -5.40 -1.75
N LEU A 59 -16.52 -5.01 -0.49
CA LEU A 59 -15.29 -5.11 0.28
C LEU A 59 -15.22 -6.53 0.87
N ASP A 60 -14.25 -7.33 0.44
CA ASP A 60 -13.95 -8.60 1.09
C ASP A 60 -12.86 -8.39 2.13
N TRP A 61 -13.23 -8.51 3.41
CA TRP A 61 -12.30 -8.34 4.52
C TRP A 61 -11.14 -9.34 4.49
N THR A 62 -11.33 -10.51 3.88
CA THR A 62 -10.29 -11.53 3.68
C THR A 62 -9.22 -11.02 2.72
N GLU A 63 -9.63 -10.43 1.60
CA GLU A 63 -8.70 -9.84 0.63
C GLU A 63 -7.97 -8.63 1.22
N VAL A 64 -8.70 -7.77 1.97
CA VAL A 64 -8.13 -6.60 2.64
C VAL A 64 -7.08 -7.01 3.67
N THR A 65 -7.37 -7.99 4.53
CA THR A 65 -6.42 -8.48 5.53
C THR A 65 -5.25 -9.22 4.90
N PHE A 66 -5.49 -9.99 3.84
CA PHE A 66 -4.42 -10.65 3.08
C PHE A 66 -3.47 -9.63 2.44
N ALA A 67 -4.01 -8.62 1.75
CA ALA A 67 -3.21 -7.55 1.14
C ALA A 67 -2.44 -6.74 2.18
N ALA A 68 -3.08 -6.39 3.30
CA ALA A 68 -2.43 -5.70 4.42
C ALA A 68 -1.29 -6.53 5.03
N GLY A 69 -1.54 -7.82 5.28
CA GLY A 69 -0.53 -8.75 5.80
C GLY A 69 0.64 -8.93 4.84
N PHE A 70 0.37 -9.08 3.54
CA PHE A 70 1.40 -9.17 2.51
C PHE A 70 2.24 -7.89 2.43
N GLY A 71 1.60 -6.72 2.47
CA GLY A 71 2.30 -5.43 2.48
C GLY A 71 3.21 -5.25 3.70
N LEU A 72 2.72 -5.60 4.90
CA LEU A 72 3.52 -5.57 6.13
C LEU A 72 4.69 -6.55 6.07
N PHE A 73 4.47 -7.76 5.55
CA PHE A 73 5.51 -8.76 5.37
C PHE A 73 6.59 -8.29 4.38
N ALA A 74 6.17 -7.72 3.24
CA ALA A 74 7.08 -7.15 2.25
C ALA A 74 7.88 -5.96 2.82
N ALA A 75 7.24 -5.08 3.59
CA ALA A 75 7.92 -3.97 4.26
C ALA A 75 8.95 -4.46 5.29
N PHE A 76 8.62 -5.51 6.05
CA PHE A 76 9.56 -6.14 6.98
C PHE A 76 10.76 -6.75 6.23
N LEU A 77 10.52 -7.49 5.14
CA LEU A 77 11.60 -8.06 4.31
C LEU A 77 12.49 -6.96 3.71
N ALA A 78 11.89 -5.86 3.23
CA ALA A 78 12.63 -4.73 2.68
C ALA A 78 13.51 -4.02 3.73
N ALA A 79 13.15 -4.09 5.01
CA ALA A 79 13.93 -3.52 6.11
C ALA A 79 15.15 -4.39 6.52
N ILE A 80 15.22 -5.66 6.10
CA ILE A 80 16.32 -6.57 6.46
C ILE A 80 17.66 -6.16 5.84
N PRO A 81 17.79 -5.90 4.52
CA PRO A 81 19.07 -5.52 3.91
C PRO A 81 19.74 -4.29 4.55
N PRO A 82 19.04 -3.15 4.78
CA PRO A 82 19.67 -2.01 5.43
C PRO A 82 20.00 -2.29 6.90
N ALA A 83 19.17 -3.07 7.63
CA ALA A 83 19.46 -3.45 9.01
C ALA A 83 20.71 -4.34 9.12
N TRP A 84 20.91 -5.28 8.19
CA TRP A 84 22.12 -6.10 8.12
C TRP A 84 23.37 -5.30 7.76
N ARG A 85 23.27 -4.35 6.82
CA ARG A 85 24.40 -3.43 6.52
C ARG A 85 24.76 -2.58 7.73
N ALA A 86 23.77 -2.03 8.44
CA ALA A 86 23.98 -1.22 9.62
C ALA A 86 24.60 -2.00 10.80
N ALA A 87 24.29 -3.30 10.93
CA ALA A 87 24.87 -4.15 11.96
C ALA A 87 26.34 -4.54 11.70
N ARG A 88 26.82 -4.37 10.46
CA ARG A 88 28.21 -4.67 10.04
C ARG A 88 29.09 -3.43 9.89
N LEU A 89 28.54 -2.23 10.10
CA LEU A 89 29.35 -1.01 10.20
C LEU A 89 30.07 -1.04 11.55
N ASP A 90 31.38 -1.32 11.51
CA ASP A 90 32.21 -1.39 12.69
C ASP A 90 32.28 -0.02 13.40
N PRO A 91 32.09 0.03 14.72
CA PRO A 91 32.02 1.29 15.49
C PRO A 91 33.37 2.02 15.58
N VAL A 92 34.45 1.44 15.05
CA VAL A 92 35.82 1.94 15.19
C VAL A 92 36.19 3.01 14.15
N GLU A 93 35.48 3.09 13.01
CA GLU A 93 35.75 4.12 11.99
C GLU A 93 35.05 5.45 12.26
N ALA A 94 34.01 5.47 13.11
CA ALA A 94 33.31 6.70 13.49
C ALA A 94 34.12 7.58 14.46
N LEU A 95 35.04 6.98 15.25
CA LEU A 95 35.91 7.68 16.21
C LEU A 95 37.27 8.10 15.62
N ARG A 96 37.62 7.66 14.41
CA ARG A 96 38.91 8.01 13.76
C ARG A 96 38.83 9.31 12.94
N TYR A 97 37.65 9.90 12.84
CA TYR A 97 37.39 11.18 12.14
C TYR A 97 36.78 12.24 13.06
N GLU A 98 36.79 12.00 14.38
CA GLU A 98 36.68 13.05 15.41
C GLU A 98 38.08 13.54 15.82
#